data_AF-A0A524HKI0-F1
#
_entry.id   AF-A0A524HKI0-F1
#
_cell.length_a   1.000
_cell.length_b   1.000
_cell.length_c   1.000
_cell.angle_alpha   90.00
_cell.angle_beta   90.00
_cell.angle_gamma   90.00
#
_symmetry.space_group_name_H-M   'P 1'
#
loop_
_entity.id
_entity.type
_entity.pdbx_description
1 polymer ?
#
loop_
_entity_poly.entity_id
_entity_poly.type
_entity_poly.pdbx_seq_one_letter_code
_entity_poly.pdbx_strand_id
1 'polypeptide(L)'
;MKTLVKIKHLSKCSKIIEGEIIMFKKLFNKEDGFTLVELLVTIAILAVLFGITTLTLSGVGANAKNTVCLSEVAVVQSAMDIYLAADATNTIAVSGAAATISEAATGFQQYLRGTTKGLYTWAAGGDSLLQTSCP
;
A
#
# COMPACT_ATOMS: atom_id res chain seq x y z
N MET A 1 -3.82 32.58 52.99
CA MET A 1 -3.50 31.13 53.00
C MET A 1 -3.51 30.44 51.62
N LYS A 2 -3.94 31.09 50.52
CA LYS A 2 -4.02 30.49 49.16
C LYS A 2 -2.74 30.56 48.31
N THR A 3 -1.75 31.37 48.69
CA THR A 3 -0.49 31.57 47.93
C THR A 3 0.58 30.51 48.19
N LEU A 4 0.60 29.90 49.38
CA LEU A 4 1.63 28.90 49.75
C LEU A 4 1.42 27.52 49.08
N VAL A 5 0.17 27.15 48.76
CA VAL A 5 -0.13 25.89 48.06
C VAL A 5 0.36 25.94 46.60
N LYS A 6 0.29 27.11 45.96
CA LYS A 6 0.72 27.30 44.57
C LYS A 6 2.24 27.19 44.40
N ILE A 7 3.00 27.61 45.41
CA ILE A 7 4.47 27.48 45.44
C ILE A 7 4.91 26.01 45.63
N LYS A 8 4.19 25.22 46.44
CA LYS A 8 4.48 23.79 46.63
C LYS A 8 4.28 22.96 45.35
N HIS A 9 3.25 23.25 44.55
CA HIS A 9 3.01 22.54 43.28
C HIS A 9 4.08 22.85 42.22
N LEU A 10 4.58 24.08 42.15
CA LEU A 10 5.65 24.48 41.23
C LEU A 10 7.00 23.83 41.59
N SER A 11 7.33 23.74 42.87
CA SER A 11 8.53 23.02 43.35
C SER A 11 8.47 21.51 43.04
N LYS A 12 7.28 20.90 43.09
CA LYS A 12 7.09 19.48 42.74
C LYS A 12 7.36 19.22 41.26
N CYS A 13 6.96 20.13 40.37
CA CYS A 13 7.16 20.01 38.93
C CYS A 13 8.64 20.14 38.53
N SER A 14 9.39 21.05 39.16
CA SER A 14 10.84 21.22 38.95
C SER A 14 11.64 19.95 39.27
N LYS A 15 11.31 19.23 40.35
CA LYS A 15 11.99 17.96 40.71
C LYS A 15 11.64 16.77 39.80
N ILE A 16 10.49 16.79 39.13
CA ILE A 16 10.09 15.74 38.19
C ILE A 16 10.90 15.85 36.89
N ILE A 17 11.14 17.07 36.40
CA ILE A 17 11.92 17.32 35.18
C ILE A 17 13.41 16.97 35.38
N GLU A 18 13.99 17.24 36.56
CA GLU A 18 15.38 16.84 36.87
C GLU A 18 15.55 15.31 36.92
N GLY A 19 14.56 14.58 37.46
CA GLY A 19 14.59 13.12 37.54
C GLY A 19 14.59 12.41 36.18
N GLU A 20 13.80 12.89 35.22
CA GLU A 20 13.76 12.34 33.85
C GLU A 20 15.09 12.52 33.11
N ILE A 21 15.73 13.69 33.23
CA ILE A 21 17.01 13.97 32.58
C ILE A 21 18.11 13.06 33.14
N ILE A 22 18.11 12.80 34.45
CA ILE A 22 19.08 11.92 35.10
C ILE A 22 18.89 10.46 34.66
N MET A 23 17.64 10.04 34.39
CA MET A 23 17.34 8.67 33.96
C MET A 23 17.79 8.40 32.53
N PHE A 24 17.57 9.32 31.59
CA PHE A 24 18.12 9.22 30.21
C PHE A 24 19.65 9.18 30.19
N LYS A 25 20.30 9.94 31.08
CA LYS A 25 21.77 9.96 31.21
C LYS A 25 22.35 8.63 31.73
N LYS A 26 21.57 7.86 32.49
CA LYS A 26 21.94 6.51 32.94
C LYS A 26 21.72 5.43 31.88
N LEU A 27 20.90 5.68 30.86
CA LEU A 27 20.67 4.73 29.75
C LEU A 27 21.81 4.75 28.71
N PHE A 28 22.48 5.89 28.52
CA PHE A 28 23.64 6.03 27.63
C PHE A 28 24.97 5.58 28.24
N ASN A 29 25.02 5.30 29.55
CA ASN A 29 26.25 4.86 30.25
C ASN A 29 26.46 3.32 30.22
N LYS A 30 26.02 2.65 29.16
CA LYS A 30 26.44 1.30 28.82
C LYS A 30 27.32 1.37 27.58
N GLU A 31 28.56 1.79 27.76
CA GLU A 31 29.57 1.81 26.70
C GLU A 31 30.26 0.44 26.63
N ASP A 32 29.58 -0.53 26.02
CA ASP A 32 30.25 -1.65 25.37
C ASP A 32 30.45 -1.25 23.91
N GLY A 33 31.67 -0.83 23.59
CA GLY A 33 32.03 -0.27 22.29
C GLY A 33 32.05 -1.33 21.19
N PHE A 34 31.30 -1.07 20.11
CA PHE A 34 31.46 -1.73 18.82
C PHE A 34 32.94 -1.64 18.39
N THR A 35 33.60 -2.78 18.22
CA THR A 35 34.96 -2.77 17.69
C THR A 35 34.94 -2.28 16.24
N LEU A 36 36.01 -1.59 15.81
CA LEU A 36 36.15 -1.17 14.40
C LEU A 36 36.08 -2.36 13.43
N VAL A 37 36.53 -3.53 13.88
CA VAL A 37 36.50 -4.78 13.10
C VAL A 37 35.07 -5.31 12.95
N GLU A 38 34.25 -5.22 14.00
CA GLU A 38 32.84 -5.64 13.94
C GLU A 38 32.06 -4.85 12.90
N LEU A 39 32.24 -3.52 12.88
CA LEU A 39 31.56 -2.68 11.90
C LEU A 39 32.11 -2.88 10.48
N LEU A 40 33.42 -3.14 10.34
CA LEU A 40 34.06 -3.38 9.05
C LEU A 40 33.62 -4.70 8.40
N VAL A 41 33.57 -5.80 9.16
CA VAL A 41 33.12 -7.09 8.64
C VAL A 41 31.62 -7.07 8.32
N THR A 42 30.80 -6.38 9.10
CA THR A 42 29.35 -6.31 8.82
C THR A 42 29.06 -5.57 7.53
N ILE A 43 29.66 -4.40 7.30
CA ILE A 43 29.43 -3.69 6.02
C ILE A 43 29.96 -4.49 4.83
N ALA A 44 31.03 -5.27 5.01
CA ALA A 44 31.54 -6.15 3.96
C ALA A 44 30.53 -7.26 3.62
N ILE A 45 29.91 -7.89 4.62
CA ILE A 45 28.86 -8.90 4.40
C ILE A 45 27.59 -8.25 3.84
N LEU A 46 27.17 -7.10 4.38
CA LEU A 46 26.00 -6.35 3.90
C LEU A 46 26.16 -5.93 2.44
N ALA A 47 27.35 -5.57 1.99
CA ALA A 47 27.60 -5.23 0.59
C ALA A 47 27.32 -6.44 -0.34
N VAL A 48 27.76 -7.63 0.04
CA VAL A 48 27.50 -8.86 -0.73
C VAL A 48 26.02 -9.22 -0.70
N LEU A 49 25.39 -9.20 0.49
CA LEU A 49 23.98 -9.52 0.63
C LEU A 49 23.09 -8.53 -0.12
N PHE A 50 23.39 -7.23 -0.07
CA PHE A 50 22.66 -6.20 -0.80
C PHE A 50 22.75 -6.40 -2.31
N GLY A 51 23.93 -6.78 -2.83
CA GLY A 51 24.10 -7.09 -4.25
C GLY A 51 23.14 -8.18 -4.73
N ILE A 52 23.02 -9.29 -3.99
CA ILE A 52 22.17 -10.42 -4.40
C ILE A 52 20.68 -10.09 -4.22
N THR A 53 20.30 -9.43 -3.11
CA THR A 53 18.88 -9.13 -2.82
C THR A 53 18.26 -8.19 -3.84
N THR A 54 19.02 -7.21 -4.36
CA THR A 54 18.50 -6.27 -5.37
C THR A 54 18.02 -6.98 -6.64
N LEU A 55 18.75 -8.00 -7.11
CA LEU A 55 18.38 -8.80 -8.28
C LEU A 55 17.07 -9.57 -8.07
N THR A 56 16.86 -10.09 -6.86
CA THR A 56 15.61 -10.82 -6.53
C THR A 56 14.40 -9.90 -6.44
N LEU A 57 14.58 -8.65 -6.00
CA LEU A 57 13.49 -7.69 -5.84
C LEU A 57 13.08 -7.03 -7.17
N SER A 58 13.99 -6.90 -8.14
CA SER A 58 13.73 -6.28 -9.44
C SER A 58 12.55 -6.90 -10.20
N GLY A 59 12.27 -8.20 -10.02
CA GLY A 59 11.18 -8.91 -10.72
C GLY A 59 9.83 -8.94 -10.00
N VAL A 60 9.81 -8.73 -8.68
CA VAL A 60 8.59 -8.88 -7.85
C VAL A 60 7.53 -7.86 -8.25
N GLY A 61 7.95 -6.62 -8.54
CA GLY A 61 7.03 -5.56 -8.94
C GLY A 61 6.31 -5.86 -10.27
N ALA A 62 7.01 -6.42 -11.26
CA ALA A 62 6.42 -6.76 -12.56
C ALA A 62 5.39 -7.90 -12.45
N ASN A 63 5.70 -8.93 -11.65
CA ASN A 63 4.79 -10.05 -11.40
C ASN A 63 3.55 -9.62 -10.63
N ALA A 64 3.72 -8.76 -9.61
CA ALA A 64 2.60 -8.19 -8.87
C ALA A 64 1.68 -7.37 -9.78
N LYS A 65 2.26 -6.50 -10.63
CA LYS A 65 1.49 -5.75 -11.64
C LYS A 65 0.71 -6.65 -12.56
N ASN A 66 1.35 -7.65 -13.17
CA ASN A 66 0.66 -8.59 -14.07
C ASN A 66 -0.50 -9.32 -13.37
N THR A 67 -0.30 -9.74 -12.12
CA THR A 67 -1.35 -10.37 -11.31
C THR A 67 -2.53 -9.43 -11.07
N VAL A 68 -2.25 -8.15 -10.79
CA VAL A 68 -3.29 -7.11 -10.65
C VAL A 68 -4.02 -6.91 -11.97
N CYS A 69 -3.32 -6.80 -13.11
CA CYS A 69 -3.97 -6.66 -14.42
C CYS A 69 -4.96 -7.80 -14.68
N LEU A 70 -4.50 -9.04 -14.53
CA LEU A 70 -5.30 -10.23 -14.77
C LEU A 70 -6.49 -10.34 -13.81
N SER A 71 -6.28 -10.00 -12.54
CA SER A 71 -7.35 -9.98 -11.55
C SER A 71 -8.41 -8.93 -11.88
N GLU A 72 -8.02 -7.75 -12.34
CA GLU A 72 -8.95 -6.67 -12.68
C GLU A 72 -9.80 -7.03 -13.92
N VAL A 73 -9.16 -7.59 -14.96
CA VAL A 73 -9.85 -8.13 -16.16
C VAL A 73 -10.90 -9.18 -15.75
N ALA A 74 -10.53 -10.13 -14.88
CA ALA A 74 -11.45 -11.17 -14.42
C ALA A 74 -12.66 -10.60 -13.66
N VAL A 75 -12.46 -9.56 -12.85
CA VAL A 75 -13.55 -8.86 -12.15
C VAL A 75 -14.48 -8.17 -13.15
N VAL A 76 -13.94 -7.48 -14.16
CA VAL A 76 -14.75 -6.81 -15.19
C VAL A 76 -15.53 -7.84 -16.02
N GLN A 77 -14.90 -8.94 -16.44
CA GLN A 77 -15.58 -10.00 -17.18
C GLN A 77 -16.71 -10.61 -16.34
N SER A 78 -16.44 -10.91 -15.07
CA SER A 78 -17.47 -11.45 -14.17
C SER A 78 -18.66 -10.49 -14.02
N ALA A 79 -18.41 -9.18 -13.96
CA ALA A 79 -19.48 -8.18 -13.91
C ALA A 79 -20.34 -8.16 -15.18
N MET A 80 -19.72 -8.29 -16.36
CA MET A 80 -20.43 -8.41 -17.64
C MET A 80 -21.26 -9.69 -17.73
N ASP A 81 -20.68 -10.82 -17.32
CA ASP A 81 -21.37 -12.12 -17.32
C ASP A 81 -22.58 -12.12 -16.37
N ILE A 82 -22.43 -11.55 -15.17
CA ILE A 82 -23.53 -11.40 -14.21
C ILE A 82 -24.65 -10.52 -14.80
N TYR A 83 -24.31 -9.43 -15.49
CA TYR A 83 -25.30 -8.53 -16.09
C TYR A 83 -26.10 -9.22 -17.20
N LEU A 84 -25.43 -9.96 -18.09
CA LEU A 84 -26.10 -10.72 -19.15
C LEU A 84 -26.91 -11.90 -18.60
N ALA A 85 -26.46 -12.52 -17.51
CA ALA A 85 -27.19 -13.59 -16.85
C ALA A 85 -28.40 -13.11 -16.03
N ALA A 86 -28.41 -11.84 -15.59
CA ALA A 86 -29.47 -11.29 -14.76
C ALA A 86 -30.80 -11.11 -15.52
N ASP A 87 -30.75 -10.77 -16.81
CA ASP A 87 -31.94 -10.64 -17.67
C ASP A 87 -31.57 -10.95 -19.12
N ALA A 88 -32.36 -11.80 -19.79
CA ALA A 88 -32.13 -12.20 -21.17
C ALA A 88 -32.27 -11.05 -22.20
N THR A 89 -32.86 -9.92 -21.80
CA THR A 89 -32.98 -8.71 -22.62
C THR A 89 -31.79 -7.76 -22.47
N ASN A 90 -30.92 -8.00 -21.47
CA ASN A 90 -29.74 -7.18 -21.25
C ASN A 90 -28.76 -7.33 -22.43
N THR A 91 -28.24 -6.20 -22.88
CA THR A 91 -27.22 -6.14 -23.92
C THR A 91 -26.10 -5.22 -23.48
N ILE A 92 -24.87 -5.57 -23.87
CA ILE A 92 -23.69 -4.72 -23.66
C ILE A 92 -23.34 -4.09 -25.00
N ALA A 93 -23.36 -2.76 -25.04
CA ALA A 93 -22.94 -1.99 -26.20
C ALA A 93 -21.41 -2.07 -26.37
N VAL A 94 -20.96 -2.03 -27.63
CA VAL A 94 -19.53 -2.00 -27.96
C VAL A 94 -18.84 -0.78 -27.34
N SER A 95 -17.63 -0.98 -26.82
CA SER A 95 -16.73 0.11 -26.45
C SER A 95 -15.45 0.03 -27.28
N GLY A 96 -15.38 0.87 -28.31
CA GLY A 96 -14.24 0.94 -29.22
C GLY A 96 -13.14 1.91 -28.79
N ALA A 97 -13.39 2.75 -27.77
CA ALA A 97 -12.42 3.69 -27.23
C ALA A 97 -11.97 3.24 -25.85
N ALA A 98 -10.66 3.08 -25.66
CA ALA A 98 -10.09 2.64 -24.39
C ALA A 98 -10.39 3.65 -23.28
N ALA A 99 -11.16 3.24 -22.29
CA ALA A 99 -11.60 4.09 -21.18
C ALA A 99 -11.57 3.33 -19.86
N THR A 100 -11.47 4.06 -18.74
CA THR A 100 -11.74 3.47 -17.43
C THR A 100 -13.23 3.19 -17.28
N ILE A 101 -13.56 2.14 -16.54
CA ILE A 101 -14.93 1.76 -16.23
C ILE A 101 -15.20 2.20 -14.79
N SER A 102 -16.08 3.17 -14.62
CA SER A 102 -16.59 3.58 -13.30
C SER A 102 -17.88 2.85 -12.98
N GLU A 103 -18.14 2.63 -11.69
CA GLU A 103 -19.45 2.15 -11.24
C GLU A 103 -20.57 3.07 -11.76
N ALA A 104 -21.70 2.46 -12.11
CA ALA A 104 -22.88 3.19 -12.57
C ALA A 104 -24.15 2.53 -12.03
N ALA A 105 -25.25 3.27 -12.02
CA ALA A 105 -26.55 2.76 -11.56
C ALA A 105 -27.23 1.82 -12.57
N THR A 106 -26.71 1.73 -13.80
CA THR A 106 -27.25 0.91 -14.89
C THR A 106 -26.11 0.23 -15.66
N GLY A 107 -26.46 -0.81 -16.42
CA GLY A 107 -25.50 -1.60 -17.17
C GLY A 107 -24.69 -2.56 -16.29
N PHE A 108 -23.69 -3.22 -16.87
CA PHE A 108 -22.84 -4.14 -16.11
C PHE A 108 -22.00 -3.45 -15.04
N GLN A 109 -21.78 -2.14 -15.19
CA GLN A 109 -21.04 -1.30 -14.25
C GLN A 109 -21.66 -1.26 -12.85
N GLN A 110 -22.94 -1.62 -12.70
CA GLN A 110 -23.60 -1.75 -11.38
C GLN A 110 -23.03 -2.89 -10.53
N TYR A 111 -22.36 -3.87 -11.16
CA TYR A 111 -21.75 -5.01 -10.49
C TYR A 111 -20.27 -4.80 -10.14
N LEU A 112 -19.70 -3.67 -10.53
CA LEU A 112 -18.36 -3.27 -10.11
C LEU A 112 -18.39 -2.75 -8.67
N ARG A 113 -17.21 -2.78 -8.02
CA ARG A 113 -16.98 -2.33 -6.62
C ARG A 113 -16.06 -1.08 -6.55
N GLY A 114 -15.80 -0.48 -7.69
CA GLY A 114 -15.05 0.76 -7.82
C GLY A 114 -14.66 1.05 -9.26
N THR A 115 -14.04 2.20 -9.49
CA THR A 115 -13.49 2.57 -10.80
C THR A 115 -12.23 1.76 -11.11
N THR A 116 -12.22 1.13 -12.28
CA THR A 116 -11.07 0.39 -12.79
C THR A 116 -9.86 1.31 -12.95
N LYS A 117 -8.65 0.76 -12.77
CA LYS A 117 -7.41 1.51 -12.99
C LYS A 117 -6.89 1.31 -14.40
N GLY A 118 -7.22 0.17 -15.01
CA GLY A 118 -6.95 -0.08 -16.42
C GLY A 118 -7.92 0.62 -17.36
N LEU A 119 -7.48 0.79 -18.60
CA LEU A 119 -8.32 1.20 -19.73
C LEU A 119 -8.78 -0.05 -20.48
N TYR A 120 -10.06 -0.11 -20.83
CA TYR A 120 -10.67 -1.29 -21.43
C TYR A 120 -11.41 -0.95 -22.73
N THR A 121 -11.40 -1.90 -23.64
CA THR A 121 -12.27 -1.97 -24.82
C THR A 121 -12.96 -3.33 -24.82
N TRP A 122 -14.15 -3.41 -25.41
CA TRP A 122 -14.92 -4.66 -25.51
C TRP A 122 -15.84 -4.63 -26.72
N ALA A 123 -16.12 -5.80 -27.29
CA ALA A 123 -17.09 -5.94 -28.36
C ALA A 123 -18.53 -5.92 -27.83
N ALA A 124 -19.50 -5.87 -28.75
CA ALA A 124 -20.90 -6.03 -28.38
C ALA A 124 -21.10 -7.38 -27.66
N GLY A 125 -21.96 -7.39 -26.65
CA GLY A 125 -22.18 -8.59 -25.83
C GLY A 125 -21.09 -8.86 -24.79
N GLY A 126 -20.10 -7.98 -24.63
CA GLY A 126 -19.02 -8.18 -23.66
C GLY A 126 -17.99 -9.23 -24.08
N ASP A 127 -18.08 -9.75 -25.30
CA ASP A 127 -17.10 -10.64 -25.88
C ASP A 127 -15.79 -9.89 -26.18
N SER A 128 -14.64 -10.55 -26.03
CA SER A 128 -13.32 -9.97 -26.32
C SER A 128 -12.96 -8.73 -25.49
N LEU A 129 -13.10 -8.82 -24.16
CA LEU A 129 -12.58 -7.81 -23.24
C LEU A 129 -11.05 -7.67 -23.39
N LEU A 130 -10.59 -6.48 -23.76
CA LEU A 130 -9.18 -6.18 -23.90
C LEU A 130 -8.80 -5.03 -22.97
N GLN A 131 -7.79 -5.28 -22.13
CA GLN A 131 -7.16 -4.25 -21.32
C GLN A 131 -6.04 -3.59 -22.15
N THR A 132 -6.22 -2.31 -22.49
CA THR A 132 -5.25 -1.53 -23.27
C THR A 132 -4.14 -0.95 -22.39
N SER A 133 -4.40 -0.76 -21.09
CA SER A 133 -3.40 -0.35 -20.12
C SER A 133 -3.66 -0.97 -18.75
N CYS A 134 -2.58 -1.31 -18.05
CA CYS A 134 -2.61 -1.80 -16.68
C CYS A 134 -2.10 -0.74 -15.70
N PRO A 135 -2.63 -0.66 -14.46
CA PRO A 135 -2.10 0.18 -13.39
C PRO A 135 -0.59 0.04 -13.11
#